data_AF-A0A953IQT9-F1
#
_entry.id   AF-A0A953IQT9-F1
#
_cell.length_a   1.000
_cell.length_b   1.000
_cell.length_c   1.000
_cell.angle_alpha   90.00
_cell.angle_beta   90.00
_cell.angle_gamma   90.00
#
_symmetry.space_group_name_H-M   'P 1'
#
loop_
_entity.id
_entity.type
_entity.pdbx_description
1 polymer ?
#
loop_
_entity_poly.entity_id
_entity_poly.type
_entity_poly.pdbx_seq_one_letter_code
_entity_poly.pdbx_strand_id
1 'polypeptide(L)'
;MGDAYRDTTARWMTVGGREIPVDSEGYLIDLDDWSEDFARALAKEEGLELTDEHWQIIRFIRDYHNEHRVQPQVRAMIAHFT
;
A
#
# COMPACT_ATOMS: atom_id res chain seq x y z
N MET A 1 0.43 13.65 16.89
CA MET A 1 0.13 12.97 15.61
C MET A 1 -0.13 11.50 15.90
N GLY A 2 -1.25 11.17 16.56
CA GLY A 2 -1.39 9.85 17.19
C GLY A 2 -2.83 9.47 17.54
N ASP A 3 -3.78 9.74 16.64
CA ASP A 3 -5.20 9.40 16.88
C ASP A 3 -5.96 8.91 15.63
N ALA A 4 -5.31 8.72 14.46
CA ALA A 4 -6.02 8.35 13.23
C ALA A 4 -6.36 6.85 13.08
N TYR A 5 -5.80 5.97 13.93
CA TYR A 5 -6.02 4.51 13.85
C TYR A 5 -6.97 3.96 14.92
N ARG A 6 -7.73 4.82 15.61
CA ARG A 6 -8.52 4.46 16.81
C ARG A 6 -9.80 3.66 16.56
N ASP A 7 -10.10 3.27 15.32
CA ASP A 7 -11.17 2.32 15.03
C ASP A 7 -10.59 1.03 14.42
N THR A 8 -9.80 0.31 15.21
CA THR A 8 -9.00 -0.84 14.77
C THR A 8 -9.85 -2.11 14.73
N THR A 9 -10.86 -2.14 13.86
CA THR A 9 -11.35 -3.47 13.41
C THR A 9 -10.33 -4.00 12.42
N ALA A 10 -9.26 -4.59 12.95
CA ALA A 10 -8.28 -5.29 12.15
C ALA A 10 -8.99 -6.43 11.41
N ARG A 11 -8.84 -6.46 10.08
CA ARG A 11 -9.25 -7.58 9.24
C ARG A 11 -8.02 -8.32 8.75
N TRP A 12 -8.21 -9.57 8.35
CA TRP A 12 -7.15 -10.40 7.80
C TRP A 12 -7.34 -10.53 6.29
N MET A 13 -6.25 -10.39 5.56
CA MET A 13 -6.23 -10.59 4.11
C MET A 13 -5.32 -11.78 3.77
N THR A 14 -5.85 -12.75 3.03
CA THR A 14 -5.08 -13.90 2.57
C THR A 14 -4.23 -13.52 1.35
N VAL A 15 -2.90 -13.61 1.50
CA VAL A 15 -1.91 -13.33 0.46
C VAL A 15 -0.95 -14.51 0.36
N GLY A 16 -0.99 -15.25 -0.76
CA GLY A 16 -0.11 -16.40 -0.97
C GLY A 16 -0.24 -17.51 0.10
N GLY A 17 -1.40 -17.62 0.76
CA GLY A 17 -1.62 -18.55 1.88
C GLY A 17 -1.16 -18.06 3.25
N ARG A 18 -0.70 -16.81 3.36
CA ARG A 18 -0.42 -16.10 4.62
C ARG A 18 -1.55 -15.13 4.93
N GLU A 19 -1.93 -15.03 6.19
CA GLU A 19 -2.85 -14.00 6.68
C GLU A 19 -2.07 -12.74 7.05
N ILE A 20 -2.43 -11.62 6.43
CA ILE A 20 -1.82 -10.31 6.66
C ILE A 20 -2.84 -9.40 7.37
N PRO A 21 -2.49 -8.79 8.52
CA PRO A 21 -3.36 -7.87 9.22
C PRO A 21 -3.41 -6.52 8.50
N VAL A 22 -4.62 -6.07 8.19
CA VAL A 22 -4.89 -4.73 7.66
C VAL A 22 -5.96 -4.05 8.50
N ASP A 23 -6.03 -2.73 8.45
CA ASP A 23 -7.13 -1.99 9.06
C ASP A 23 -8.43 -2.11 8.24
N SER A 24 -9.48 -1.43 8.69
CA SER A 24 -10.79 -1.45 8.05
C SER A 24 -10.79 -0.85 6.64
N GLU A 25 -9.81 -0.02 6.30
CA GLU A 25 -9.64 0.59 4.98
C GLU A 25 -8.66 -0.20 4.08
N GLY A 26 -8.06 -1.29 4.59
CA GLY A 26 -7.11 -2.12 3.84
C GLY A 26 -5.66 -1.65 3.90
N TYR A 27 -5.32 -0.68 4.77
CA TYR A 27 -3.93 -0.33 5.01
C TYR A 27 -3.23 -1.38 5.86
N LEU A 28 -1.96 -1.66 5.53
CA LEU A 28 -1.10 -2.52 6.33
C LEU A 28 -0.95 -1.98 7.75
N ILE A 29 -1.18 -2.84 8.74
CA ILE A 29 -0.86 -2.53 10.14
C ILE A 29 0.67 -2.53 10.33
N ASP A 30 1.36 -3.47 9.68
CA ASP A 30 2.82 -3.53 9.61
C ASP A 30 3.29 -3.32 8.17
N LEU A 31 4.10 -2.27 7.93
CA LEU A 31 4.62 -1.96 6.60
C LEU A 31 5.56 -3.04 6.06
N ASP A 32 6.17 -3.84 6.94
CA ASP A 32 7.08 -4.94 6.58
C ASP A 32 6.32 -6.14 5.98
N ASP A 33 4.99 -6.20 6.13
CA ASP A 33 4.14 -7.23 5.50
C ASP A 33 3.84 -6.94 4.03
N TRP A 34 4.32 -5.82 3.49
CA TRP A 34 4.13 -5.50 2.09
C TRP A 34 4.84 -6.49 1.15
N SER A 35 4.15 -6.83 0.08
CA SER A 35 4.67 -7.57 -1.07
C SER A 35 3.92 -7.18 -2.34
N GLU A 36 4.45 -7.52 -3.50
CA GLU A 36 3.68 -7.35 -4.75
C GLU A 36 2.39 -8.20 -4.72
N ASP A 37 2.43 -9.38 -4.11
CA ASP A 37 1.24 -10.24 -3.95
C ASP A 37 0.18 -9.59 -3.06
N PHE A 38 0.57 -8.86 -2.01
CA PHE A 38 -0.34 -8.07 -1.19
C PHE A 38 -1.04 -7.00 -2.03
N ALA A 39 -0.29 -6.23 -2.82
CA ALA A 39 -0.86 -5.20 -3.67
C ALA A 39 -1.84 -5.78 -4.71
N ARG A 40 -1.50 -6.94 -5.29
CA ARG A 40 -2.40 -7.67 -6.21
C ARG A 40 -3.67 -8.17 -5.53
N ALA A 41 -3.56 -8.70 -4.31
CA ALA A 41 -4.70 -9.18 -3.54
C ALA A 41 -5.65 -8.03 -3.19
N LEU A 42 -5.12 -6.90 -2.73
CA LEU A 42 -5.91 -5.70 -2.43
C LEU A 42 -6.58 -5.14 -3.69
N ALA A 43 -5.83 -4.99 -4.79
CA ALA A 43 -6.40 -4.52 -6.05
C ALA A 43 -7.56 -5.42 -6.54
N LYS A 44 -7.40 -6.74 -6.41
CA LYS A 44 -8.45 -7.71 -6.76
C LYS A 44 -9.69 -7.57 -5.88
N GLU A 45 -9.54 -7.33 -4.58
CA GLU A 45 -10.65 -7.08 -3.66
C GLU A 45 -11.45 -5.83 -4.06
N GLU A 46 -10.75 -4.78 -4.53
CA GLU A 46 -11.32 -3.53 -5.04
C GLU A 46 -11.84 -3.62 -6.49
N GLY A 47 -11.72 -4.79 -7.15
CA GLY A 47 -12.11 -4.97 -8.55
C GLY A 47 -11.21 -4.23 -9.55
N LEU A 48 -9.96 -3.95 -9.17
CA LEU A 48 -8.95 -3.27 -9.98
C LEU A 48 -7.90 -4.25 -10.53
N GLU A 49 -7.38 -3.92 -11.70
CA GLU A 49 -6.21 -4.59 -12.29
C GLU A 49 -4.99 -3.65 -12.25
N LEU A 50 -3.89 -4.13 -11.69
CA LEU A 50 -2.64 -3.37 -11.63
C LEU A 50 -1.88 -3.52 -12.96
N THR A 51 -2.02 -2.51 -13.82
CA THR A 51 -1.24 -2.34 -15.05
C THR A 51 0.21 -1.97 -14.75
N ASP A 52 1.06 -1.98 -15.78
CA ASP A 52 2.47 -1.59 -15.67
C ASP A 52 2.64 -0.14 -15.16
N GLU A 53 1.74 0.77 -15.55
CA GLU A 53 1.72 2.16 -15.07
C GLU A 53 1.42 2.24 -13.57
N HIS A 54 0.47 1.44 -13.07
CA HIS A 54 0.22 1.35 -11.62
C HIS A 54 1.46 0.83 -10.87
N TRP A 55 2.16 -0.16 -11.42
CA TRP A 55 3.39 -0.70 -10.81
C TRP A 55 4.53 0.30 -10.75
N GLN A 56 4.68 1.16 -11.77
CA GLN A 56 5.68 2.24 -11.75
C GLN A 56 5.46 3.17 -10.55
N ILE A 57 4.20 3.57 -10.31
CA ILE A 57 3.84 4.45 -9.20
C ILE A 57 4.02 3.75 -7.85
N ILE A 58 3.53 2.52 -7.70
CA ILE A 58 3.64 1.74 -6.46
C ILE A 58 5.11 1.56 -6.05
N ARG A 59 5.95 1.15 -7.00
CA ARG A 59 7.39 0.95 -6.75
C ARG A 59 8.08 2.27 -6.41
N PHE A 60 7.78 3.35 -7.13
CA PHE A 60 8.31 4.67 -6.82
C PHE A 60 7.98 5.11 -5.38
N ILE A 61 6.73 4.97 -4.94
CA ILE A 61 6.33 5.35 -3.57
C ILE A 61 7.07 4.48 -2.54
N ARG A 62 7.22 3.17 -2.80
CA ARG A 62 7.91 2.24 -1.90
C ARG A 62 9.40 2.57 -1.80
N ASP A 63 10.07 2.80 -2.92
CA ASP A 63 11.48 3.15 -2.96
C ASP A 63 11.74 4.49 -2.26
N TYR A 64 10.91 5.50 -2.55
CA TYR A 64 10.97 6.81 -1.89
C TYR A 64 10.78 6.70 -0.37
N HIS A 65 9.82 5.89 0.07
CA HIS A 65 9.60 5.64 1.50
C HIS A 65 10.78 4.89 2.15
N ASN A 66 11.37 3.92 1.46
CA ASN A 66 12.54 3.19 1.96
C ASN A 66 13.76 4.10 2.12
N GLU A 67 13.96 5.05 1.20
CA GLU A 67 15.06 6.01 1.25
C GLU A 67 14.84 7.13 2.27
N HIS A 68 13.65 7.73 2.30
CA HIS A 68 13.40 8.96 3.04
C HIS A 68 12.58 8.78 4.32
N ARG A 69 12.05 7.58 4.58
CA ARG A 69 11.12 7.28 5.70
C ARG A 69 9.87 8.15 5.73
N VAL A 70 9.53 8.74 4.59
CA VAL A 70 8.34 9.57 4.37
C VAL A 70 7.76 9.27 2.99
N GLN A 71 6.46 9.52 2.81
CA GLN A 71 5.82 9.38 1.49
C GLN A 71 6.16 10.59 0.59
N PRO A 72 6.25 10.39 -0.74
CA PRO A 72 6.45 11.49 -1.66
C PRO A 72 5.22 12.41 -1.68
N GLN A 73 5.44 13.70 -1.91
CA GLN A 73 4.34 14.65 -2.09
C GLN A 73 3.66 14.40 -3.44
N VAL A 74 2.32 14.48 -3.48
CA VAL A 74 1.54 14.33 -4.72
C VAL A 74 2.07 15.24 -5.84
N ARG A 75 2.46 16.47 -5.51
CA ARG A 75 3.05 17.41 -6.47
C ARG A 75 4.36 16.90 -7.08
N ALA A 76 5.20 16.24 -6.29
CA ALA A 76 6.44 15.64 -6.77
C ALA A 76 6.15 14.43 -7.66
N MET A 77 5.13 13.63 -7.32
CA MET A 77 4.70 12.52 -8.16
C MET A 77 4.19 12.98 -9.53
N ILE A 78 3.32 14.00 -9.56
CA ILE A 78 2.80 14.55 -10.82
C ILE A 78 3.98 15.00 -11.70
N ALA A 79 4.92 15.77 -11.15
CA ALA A 79 6.08 16.25 -11.90
C ALA A 79 7.03 15.13 -12.39
N HIS A 80 7.03 13.94 -11.77
CA HIS A 80 7.88 12.81 -12.15
C HIS A 80 7.26 11.93 -13.25
N PHE A 81 5.93 11.87 -13.31
CA PHE A 81 5.17 11.01 -14.23
C PHE A 81 4.39 11.77 -15.31
N THR A 82 4.70 13.07 -15.54
CA THR A 82 4.19 13.86 -16.67
C THR A 82 5.25 14.18 -17.71
#